data_AF-A0A2E4CWY0-F1
#
_entry.id   AF-A0A2E4CWY0-F1
#
_cell.length_a   1.000
_cell.length_b   1.000
_cell.length_c   1.000
_cell.angle_alpha   90.00
_cell.angle_beta   90.00
_cell.angle_gamma   90.00
#
_symmetry.space_group_name_H-M   'P 1'
#
loop_
_entity.id
_entity.type
_entity.pdbx_description
1 polymer ?
#
loop_
_entity_poly.entity_id
_entity_poly.type
_entity_poly.pdbx_seq_one_letter_code
_entity_poly.pdbx_strand_id
1 'polypeptide(L)'
;MANWREVVEGLDQEHRRMLEPGGLSGLFLRYPLSLANPAFVGGFYGLLISIPLLLLAVFIGEMEEWPFVAARLVAVTASLGIASMSISMAVKRPPVSLDLKRRYLFPFPFIGLLIMVFSGFYEFSGMVEFAGLALLVLPGPIYVQVSYAPRWRILRLIERELDPFGGMKIPQLPEDEVVLEGTDSEMDEAVGEIGS
;
A
#
# COMPACT_ATOMS: atom_id res chain seq x y z
N MET A 1 24.07 -16.15 -0.18
CA MET A 1 23.11 -15.11 0.25
C MET A 1 22.05 -15.84 1.05
N ALA A 2 21.89 -15.53 2.33
CA ALA A 2 20.82 -16.13 3.12
C ALA A 2 19.49 -15.82 2.43
N ASN A 3 18.71 -16.85 2.12
CA ASN A 3 17.34 -16.66 1.66
C ASN A 3 16.59 -16.07 2.85
N TRP A 4 16.33 -14.76 2.83
CA TRP A 4 15.68 -14.06 3.94
C TRP A 4 14.37 -14.74 4.37
N ARG A 5 13.74 -15.51 3.46
CA ARG A 5 12.56 -16.34 3.72
C ARG A 5 12.83 -17.45 4.75
N GLU A 6 13.95 -18.15 4.64
CA GLU A 6 14.35 -19.20 5.60
C GLU A 6 14.62 -18.60 6.98
N VAL A 7 15.20 -17.40 7.02
CA VAL A 7 15.42 -16.69 8.28
C VAL A 7 14.10 -16.25 8.91
N VAL A 8 13.15 -15.76 8.11
CA VAL A 8 11.80 -15.38 8.57
C VAL A 8 10.99 -16.58 9.04
N GLU A 9 11.13 -17.75 8.40
CA GLU A 9 10.49 -18.99 8.84
C GLU A 9 10.97 -19.46 10.21
N GLY A 10 12.22 -19.15 10.57
CA GLY A 10 12.82 -19.45 11.88
C GLY A 10 12.57 -18.41 12.97
N LEU A 11 11.88 -17.29 12.68
CA LEU A 11 11.51 -16.30 13.69
C LEU A 11 10.30 -16.74 14.51
N ASP A 12 10.19 -16.19 15.73
CA ASP A 12 9.03 -16.37 16.59
C ASP A 12 7.72 -15.93 15.90
N GLN A 13 6.59 -16.53 16.30
CA GLN A 13 5.31 -16.39 15.61
C GLN A 13 4.84 -14.93 15.51
N GLU A 14 5.11 -14.10 16.51
CA GLU A 14 4.79 -12.67 16.52
C GLU A 14 5.58 -11.90 15.45
N HIS A 15 6.89 -12.12 15.40
CA HIS A 15 7.79 -11.50 14.42
C HIS A 15 7.50 -11.98 13.00
N ARG A 16 7.13 -13.25 12.85
CA ARG A 16 6.73 -13.85 11.58
C ARG A 16 5.44 -13.22 11.07
N ARG A 17 4.40 -13.04 11.88
CA ARG A 17 3.14 -12.36 11.49
C ARG A 17 3.35 -10.91 11.05
N MET A 18 4.34 -10.20 11.63
CA MET A 18 4.68 -8.83 11.22
C MET A 18 5.33 -8.75 9.83
N LEU A 19 6.03 -9.81 9.43
CA LEU A 19 6.83 -9.88 8.20
C LEU A 19 6.15 -10.67 7.10
N GLU A 20 5.30 -11.64 7.46
CA GLU A 20 4.46 -12.40 6.54
C GLU A 20 3.44 -11.46 5.89
N PRO A 21 3.58 -11.23 4.58
CA PRO A 21 2.86 -10.14 3.96
C PRO A 21 1.44 -10.56 3.57
N GLY A 22 0.44 -10.11 4.35
CA GLY A 22 -0.97 -10.21 3.94
C GLY A 22 -1.29 -9.32 2.73
N GLY A 23 -1.86 -9.89 1.66
CA GLY A 23 -2.39 -9.18 0.48
C GLY A 23 -1.32 -8.57 -0.44
N LEU A 24 -1.45 -7.28 -0.79
CA LEU A 24 -0.63 -6.56 -1.80
C LEU A 24 0.87 -6.51 -1.50
N SER A 25 1.29 -6.47 -0.22
CA SER A 25 2.72 -6.50 0.12
C SER A 25 3.36 -7.82 -0.33
N GLY A 26 2.60 -8.93 -0.33
CA GLY A 26 3.10 -10.25 -0.65
C GLY A 26 3.36 -10.43 -2.14
N LEU A 27 2.63 -9.71 -2.99
CA LEU A 27 2.88 -9.70 -4.44
C LEU A 27 4.24 -9.08 -4.76
N PHE A 28 4.58 -7.94 -4.15
CA PHE A 28 5.86 -7.26 -4.40
C PHE A 28 7.04 -7.97 -3.75
N LEU A 29 6.85 -8.61 -2.58
CA LEU A 29 7.91 -9.35 -1.89
C LEU A 29 8.24 -10.73 -2.51
N ARG A 30 7.53 -11.12 -3.58
CA ARG A 30 7.94 -12.23 -4.45
C ARG A 30 9.16 -11.85 -5.30
N TYR A 31 9.31 -10.57 -5.63
CA TYR A 31 10.42 -10.03 -6.40
C TYR A 31 11.64 -9.76 -5.50
N PRO A 32 12.86 -9.70 -6.06
CA PRO A 32 14.04 -9.33 -5.29
C PRO A 32 13.85 -7.96 -4.63
N LEU A 33 14.30 -7.84 -3.37
CA LEU A 33 14.11 -6.64 -2.53
C LEU A 33 14.77 -5.38 -3.13
N SER A 34 15.73 -5.54 -4.03
CA SER A 34 16.34 -4.46 -4.81
C SER A 34 15.34 -3.80 -5.77
N LEU A 35 14.48 -4.59 -6.41
CA LEU A 35 13.46 -4.14 -7.36
C LEU A 35 12.19 -3.69 -6.64
N ALA A 36 11.76 -4.44 -5.62
CA ALA A 36 10.56 -4.16 -4.83
C ALA A 36 10.76 -3.04 -3.78
N ASN A 37 11.52 -2.00 -4.13
CA ASN A 37 11.76 -0.87 -3.24
C ASN A 37 10.50 0.03 -3.11
N PRO A 38 10.38 0.82 -2.02
CA PRO A 38 9.21 1.67 -1.80
C PRO A 38 8.92 2.67 -2.92
N ALA A 39 9.94 3.12 -3.66
CA ALA A 39 9.79 4.01 -4.81
C ALA A 39 9.08 3.31 -5.98
N PHE A 40 9.45 2.06 -6.27
CA PHE A 40 8.83 1.25 -7.32
C PHE A 40 7.36 0.97 -7.01
N VAL A 41 7.04 0.60 -5.76
CA VAL A 41 5.66 0.38 -5.33
C VAL A 41 4.83 1.67 -5.41
N GLY A 42 5.42 2.81 -5.00
CA GLY A 42 4.82 4.12 -5.19
C GLY A 42 4.53 4.43 -6.66
N GLY A 43 5.51 4.28 -7.54
CA GLY A 43 5.35 4.53 -8.97
C GLY A 43 4.33 3.60 -9.64
N PHE A 44 4.30 2.32 -9.25
CA PHE A 44 3.28 1.38 -9.73
C PHE A 44 1.87 1.81 -9.31
N TYR A 45 1.72 2.33 -8.08
CA TYR A 45 0.45 2.92 -7.66
C TYR A 45 0.06 4.13 -8.52
N GLY A 46 1.00 5.03 -8.83
CA GLY A 46 0.78 6.14 -9.76
C GLY A 46 0.32 5.71 -11.16
N LEU A 47 0.83 4.57 -11.64
CA LEU A 47 0.39 3.97 -12.89
C LEU A 47 -1.03 3.38 -12.78
N LEU A 48 -1.36 2.72 -11.67
CA LEU A 48 -2.70 2.16 -11.46
C LEU A 48 -3.79 3.23 -11.44
N ILE A 49 -3.53 4.37 -10.80
CA ILE A 49 -4.50 5.49 -10.77
C ILE A 49 -4.58 6.23 -12.11
N SER A 50 -3.57 6.14 -12.98
CA SER A 50 -3.64 6.78 -14.30
C SER A 50 -4.56 6.02 -15.26
N ILE A 51 -4.75 4.71 -15.08
CA ILE A 51 -5.65 3.90 -15.91
C ILE A 51 -7.10 4.42 -15.89
N PRO A 52 -7.77 4.60 -14.73
CA PRO A 52 -9.12 5.15 -14.72
C PRO A 52 -9.16 6.62 -15.19
N LEU A 53 -8.07 7.39 -15.03
CA LEU A 53 -7.97 8.73 -15.61
C LEU A 53 -7.83 8.72 -17.13
N LEU A 54 -7.32 7.64 -17.74
CA LEU A 54 -7.36 7.47 -19.20
C LEU A 54 -8.80 7.43 -19.70
N LEU A 55 -9.66 6.69 -18.99
CA LEU A 55 -11.08 6.61 -19.34
C LEU A 55 -11.75 7.99 -19.26
N LEU A 56 -11.44 8.75 -18.20
CA LEU A 56 -11.91 10.12 -18.06
C LEU A 56 -11.39 11.01 -19.19
N ALA A 57 -10.09 10.95 -19.50
CA ALA A 57 -9.46 11.73 -20.57
C ALA A 57 -10.06 11.42 -21.94
N VAL A 58 -10.34 10.15 -22.25
CA VAL A 58 -11.04 9.74 -23.47
C VAL A 58 -12.46 10.31 -23.49
N PHE A 59 -13.15 10.32 -22.35
CA PHE A 59 -14.51 10.81 -22.24
C PHE A 59 -14.62 12.33 -22.46
N ILE A 60 -13.70 13.12 -21.92
CA ILE A 60 -13.67 14.59 -22.06
C ILE A 60 -12.94 15.07 -23.32
N GLY A 61 -12.31 14.17 -24.09
CA GLY A 61 -11.60 14.51 -25.33
C GLY A 61 -10.13 14.95 -25.15
N GLU A 62 -9.53 14.73 -23.97
CA GLU A 62 -8.17 15.13 -23.61
C GLU A 62 -7.16 13.96 -23.60
N MET A 63 -7.36 12.97 -24.48
CA MET A 63 -6.51 11.76 -24.52
C MET A 63 -5.02 12.09 -24.72
N GLU A 64 -4.70 13.17 -25.44
CA GLU A 64 -3.32 13.59 -25.73
C GLU A 64 -2.54 14.00 -24.47
N GLU A 65 -3.23 14.47 -23.43
CA GLU A 65 -2.61 14.91 -22.18
C GLU A 65 -2.35 13.76 -21.20
N TRP A 66 -3.07 12.65 -21.37
CA TRP A 66 -3.01 11.51 -20.46
C TRP A 66 -1.57 10.98 -20.22
N PRO A 67 -0.69 10.80 -21.22
CA PRO A 67 0.67 10.33 -20.99
C PRO A 67 1.45 11.25 -20.03
N PHE A 68 1.25 12.56 -20.14
CA PHE A 68 1.89 13.54 -19.26
C PHE A 68 1.31 13.48 -17.86
N VAL A 69 -0.01 13.35 -17.71
CA VAL A 69 -0.68 13.17 -16.42
C VAL A 69 -0.20 11.89 -15.75
N ALA A 70 -0.17 10.77 -16.48
CA ALA A 70 0.32 9.48 -16.01
C ALA A 70 1.78 9.57 -15.54
N ALA A 71 2.66 10.17 -16.35
CA ALA A 71 4.06 10.36 -16.00
C ALA A 71 4.24 11.21 -14.73
N ARG A 72 3.47 12.30 -14.58
CA ARG A 72 3.48 13.14 -13.37
C ARG A 72 3.03 12.35 -12.14
N LEU A 73 1.95 11.57 -12.24
CA LEU A 73 1.44 10.76 -11.13
C LEU A 73 2.45 9.70 -10.70
N VAL A 74 3.06 9.00 -11.66
CA VAL A 74 4.15 8.04 -11.39
C VAL A 74 5.33 8.74 -10.72
N ALA A 75 5.76 9.89 -11.22
CA ALA A 75 6.89 10.63 -10.66
C ALA A 75 6.63 11.10 -9.21
N VAL A 76 5.44 11.65 -8.94
CA VAL A 76 5.05 12.13 -7.59
C VAL A 76 4.96 10.97 -6.61
N THR A 77 4.25 9.89 -6.98
CA THR A 77 4.05 8.73 -6.11
C THR A 77 5.35 7.95 -5.88
N ALA A 78 6.22 7.83 -6.88
CA ALA A 78 7.56 7.26 -6.71
C ALA A 78 8.44 8.12 -5.80
N SER A 79 8.43 9.44 -5.95
CA SER A 79 9.17 10.37 -5.09
C SER A 79 8.70 10.29 -3.64
N LEU A 80 7.39 10.16 -3.40
CA LEU A 80 6.82 9.90 -2.07
C LEU A 80 7.25 8.53 -1.51
N GLY A 81 7.41 7.53 -2.38
CA GLY A 81 8.00 6.24 -2.01
C GLY A 81 9.47 6.37 -1.57
N ILE A 82 10.28 7.16 -2.28
CA ILE A 82 11.66 7.47 -1.87
C ILE A 82 11.69 8.18 -0.53
N ALA A 83 10.85 9.21 -0.36
CA ALA A 83 10.75 9.93 0.92
C ALA A 83 10.35 8.99 2.07
N SER A 84 9.39 8.10 1.82
CA SER A 84 8.95 7.08 2.78
C SER A 84 10.08 6.12 3.16
N MET A 85 10.88 5.71 2.18
CA MET A 85 12.07 4.88 2.41
C MET A 85 13.07 5.60 3.32
N SER A 86 13.45 6.83 2.99
CA SER A 86 14.39 7.64 3.77
C SER A 86 13.89 7.85 5.20
N ILE A 87 12.61 8.19 5.37
CA ILE A 87 11.98 8.35 6.70
C ILE A 87 12.02 7.02 7.46
N SER A 88 11.71 5.89 6.83
CA SER A 88 11.73 4.59 7.51
C SER A 88 13.14 4.16 7.95
N MET A 89 14.18 4.59 7.23
CA MET A 89 15.57 4.36 7.62
C MET A 89 15.95 5.18 8.86
N ALA A 90 15.47 6.42 8.94
CA ALA A 90 15.71 7.30 10.09
C ALA A 90 14.85 6.93 11.32
N VAL A 91 13.59 6.57 11.07
CA VAL A 91 12.59 6.24 12.10
C VAL A 91 12.49 4.72 12.21
N LYS A 92 13.15 4.15 13.22
CA LYS A 92 13.13 2.73 13.57
C LYS A 92 11.77 2.29 14.15
N ARG A 93 10.70 2.44 13.37
CA ARG A 93 9.33 2.07 13.75
C ARG A 93 8.98 0.66 13.27
N PRO A 94 8.15 -0.08 14.03
CA PRO A 94 7.59 -1.34 13.58
C PRO A 94 6.61 -1.10 12.42
N PRO A 95 6.45 -2.08 11.51
CA PRO A 95 5.40 -2.03 10.50
C PRO A 95 4.02 -2.15 11.17
N VAL A 96 3.13 -1.21 10.85
CA VAL A 96 1.76 -1.25 11.37
C VAL A 96 0.94 -2.21 10.52
N SER A 97 0.19 -3.13 11.14
CA SER A 97 -0.82 -3.94 10.45
C SER A 97 -1.94 -3.01 9.95
N LEU A 98 -2.19 -3.03 8.64
CA LEU A 98 -3.18 -2.15 8.04
C LEU A 98 -4.58 -2.78 7.99
N ASP A 99 -4.82 -3.93 8.61
CA ASP A 99 -6.06 -4.69 8.40
C ASP A 99 -7.32 -3.89 8.80
N LEU A 100 -7.26 -3.12 9.89
CA LEU A 100 -8.33 -2.18 10.29
C LEU A 100 -8.36 -0.89 9.44
N LYS A 101 -7.24 -0.47 8.84
CA LYS A 101 -7.14 0.80 8.09
C LYS A 101 -7.46 0.66 6.60
N ARG A 102 -7.35 -0.54 6.03
CA ARG A 102 -7.68 -0.84 4.63
C ARG A 102 -9.14 -0.50 4.31
N ARG A 103 -10.06 -0.80 5.22
CA ARG A 103 -11.50 -0.50 5.07
C ARG A 103 -11.76 1.00 4.87
N TYR A 104 -11.00 1.86 5.53
CA TYR A 104 -11.14 3.31 5.42
C TYR A 104 -10.38 3.91 4.24
N LEU A 105 -9.21 3.37 3.87
CA LEU A 105 -8.42 3.87 2.74
C LEU A 105 -9.00 3.45 1.38
N PHE A 106 -9.70 2.31 1.31
CA PHE A 106 -10.27 1.78 0.07
C PHE A 106 -11.23 2.73 -0.67
N PRO A 107 -12.17 3.46 -0.03
CA PRO A 107 -13.09 4.34 -0.75
C PRO A 107 -12.44 5.62 -1.32
N PHE A 108 -11.27 6.03 -0.83
CA PHE A 108 -10.65 7.32 -1.20
C PHE A 108 -10.41 7.49 -2.71
N PRO A 109 -9.83 6.51 -3.43
CA PRO A 109 -9.61 6.64 -4.86
C PRO A 109 -10.92 6.74 -5.65
N PHE A 110 -11.98 6.07 -5.20
CA PHE A 110 -13.29 6.14 -5.86
C PHE A 110 -13.95 7.50 -5.66
N ILE A 111 -13.88 8.06 -4.45
CA ILE A 111 -14.38 9.41 -4.16
C ILE A 111 -13.56 10.44 -4.96
N GLY A 112 -12.23 10.29 -4.99
CA GLY A 112 -11.36 11.14 -5.78
C GLY A 112 -11.67 11.08 -7.27
N LEU A 113 -11.87 9.88 -7.83
CA LEU A 113 -12.28 9.68 -9.22
C LEU A 113 -13.64 10.33 -9.51
N LEU A 114 -14.61 10.16 -8.62
CA LEU A 114 -15.93 10.77 -8.77
C LEU A 114 -15.80 12.30 -8.82
N ILE A 115 -15.03 12.90 -7.92
CA ILE A 115 -14.76 14.34 -7.94
C ILE A 115 -14.08 14.74 -9.25
N MET A 116 -13.09 13.97 -9.75
CA MET A 116 -12.44 14.25 -11.04
C MET A 116 -13.42 14.23 -12.21
N VAL A 117 -14.34 13.25 -12.24
CA VAL A 117 -15.40 13.17 -13.25
C VAL A 117 -16.28 14.43 -13.19
N PHE A 118 -16.79 14.77 -12.01
CA PHE A 118 -17.60 15.99 -11.82
C PHE A 118 -16.83 17.25 -12.20
N SER A 119 -15.54 17.33 -11.86
CA SER A 119 -14.67 18.46 -12.20
C SER A 119 -14.56 18.64 -13.71
N GLY A 120 -14.33 17.55 -14.45
CA GLY A 120 -14.24 17.58 -15.91
C GLY A 120 -15.57 17.92 -16.59
N PHE A 121 -16.69 17.36 -16.11
CA PHE A 121 -18.01 17.60 -16.69
C PHE A 121 -18.53 19.04 -16.51
N TYR A 122 -18.30 19.63 -15.34
CA TYR A 122 -18.78 20.96 -14.99
C TYR A 122 -17.70 22.04 -15.12
N GLU A 123 -16.54 21.69 -15.68
CA GLU A 123 -15.37 22.57 -15.83
C GLU A 123 -14.95 23.24 -14.50
N PHE A 124 -15.15 22.55 -13.37
CA PHE A 124 -14.62 23.01 -12.10
C PHE A 124 -13.10 22.86 -12.10
N SER A 125 -12.40 23.90 -11.64
CA SER A 125 -10.95 23.94 -11.56
C SER A 125 -10.46 24.41 -10.19
N GLY A 126 -9.16 24.27 -9.94
CA GLY A 126 -8.53 24.74 -8.71
C GLY A 126 -8.75 23.79 -7.54
N MET A 127 -9.49 24.21 -6.52
CA MET A 127 -9.58 23.47 -5.25
C MET A 127 -10.31 22.12 -5.38
N VAL A 128 -11.35 22.05 -6.22
CA VAL A 128 -12.15 20.83 -6.42
C VAL A 128 -11.31 19.76 -7.14
N GLU A 129 -10.65 20.15 -8.22
CA GLU A 129 -9.73 19.29 -8.97
C GLU A 129 -8.57 18.81 -8.08
N PHE A 130 -7.95 19.72 -7.33
CA PHE A 130 -6.91 19.37 -6.37
C PHE A 130 -7.41 18.38 -5.31
N ALA A 131 -8.62 18.56 -4.78
CA ALA A 131 -9.19 17.63 -3.80
C ALA A 131 -9.42 16.23 -4.41
N GLY A 132 -9.92 16.15 -5.65
CA GLY A 132 -10.06 14.90 -6.39
C GLY A 132 -8.74 14.18 -6.58
N LEU A 133 -7.72 14.92 -7.06
CA LEU A 133 -6.35 14.41 -7.23
C LEU A 133 -5.72 13.98 -5.90
N ALA A 134 -5.89 14.77 -4.84
CA ALA A 134 -5.36 14.44 -3.52
C ALA A 134 -5.97 13.14 -3.00
N LEU A 135 -7.30 12.96 -3.10
CA LEU A 135 -7.99 11.74 -2.67
C LEU A 135 -7.58 10.51 -3.49
N LEU A 136 -7.31 10.68 -4.80
CA LEU A 136 -6.76 9.64 -5.66
C LEU A 136 -5.35 9.22 -5.26
N VAL A 137 -4.48 10.19 -4.98
CA VAL A 137 -3.06 9.94 -4.71
C VAL A 137 -2.83 9.42 -3.30
N LEU A 138 -3.45 10.05 -2.30
CA LEU A 138 -3.16 9.90 -0.86
C LEU A 138 -3.08 8.46 -0.31
N PRO A 139 -3.99 7.51 -0.64
CA PRO A 139 -3.94 6.19 -0.02
C PRO A 139 -2.71 5.37 -0.40
N GLY A 140 -2.10 5.61 -1.58
CA GLY A 140 -0.88 4.96 -2.01
C GLY A 140 0.35 5.31 -1.15
N PRO A 141 0.76 6.59 -1.08
CA PRO A 141 1.85 7.05 -0.23
C PRO A 141 1.64 6.70 1.24
N ILE A 142 0.42 6.80 1.78
CA ILE A 142 0.14 6.42 3.17
C ILE A 142 0.42 4.93 3.38
N TYR A 143 -0.05 4.08 2.47
CA TYR A 143 0.23 2.64 2.51
C TYR A 143 1.73 2.35 2.50
N VAL A 144 2.46 3.02 1.59
CA VAL A 144 3.91 2.84 1.45
C VAL A 144 4.65 3.30 2.71
N GLN A 145 4.28 4.45 3.26
CA GLN A 145 4.93 5.06 4.41
C GLN A 145 4.70 4.26 5.70
N VAL A 146 3.47 3.83 5.96
CA VAL A 146 3.07 3.23 7.24
C VAL A 146 3.36 1.74 7.31
N SER A 147 3.16 1.02 6.19
CA SER A 147 3.24 -0.44 6.18
C SER A 147 4.42 -0.94 5.36
N TYR A 148 4.54 -0.51 4.10
CA TYR A 148 5.47 -1.16 3.18
C TYR A 148 6.94 -0.84 3.47
N ALA A 149 7.28 0.44 3.63
CA ALA A 149 8.66 0.89 3.83
C ALA A 149 9.30 0.32 5.12
N PRO A 150 8.62 0.29 6.28
CA PRO A 150 9.17 -0.35 7.48
C PRO A 150 9.40 -1.86 7.31
N ARG A 151 8.48 -2.60 6.67
CA ARG A 151 8.65 -4.04 6.38
C ARG A 151 9.86 -4.27 5.48
N TRP A 152 9.95 -3.51 4.39
CA TRP A 152 11.04 -3.62 3.44
C TRP A 152 12.41 -3.32 4.08
N ARG A 153 12.49 -2.35 5.00
CA ARG A 153 13.71 -2.07 5.77
C ARG A 153 14.15 -3.30 6.59
N ILE A 154 13.23 -3.93 7.32
CA ILE A 154 13.53 -5.08 8.16
C ILE A 154 14.01 -6.25 7.30
N LEU A 155 13.31 -6.55 6.20
CA LEU A 155 13.69 -7.62 5.28
C LEU A 155 15.07 -7.37 4.64
N ARG A 156 15.39 -6.12 4.29
CA ARG A 156 16.72 -5.74 3.80
C ARG A 156 17.82 -5.91 4.84
N LEU A 157 17.53 -5.70 6.13
CA LEU A 157 18.51 -5.94 7.22
C LEU A 157 18.76 -7.44 7.41
N ILE A 158 17.70 -8.25 7.37
CA ILE A 158 17.79 -9.72 7.40
C ILE A 158 18.65 -10.24 6.23
N GLU A 159 18.40 -9.75 5.01
CA GLU A 159 19.17 -10.12 3.81
C GLU A 159 20.66 -9.77 3.93
N ARG A 160 20.99 -8.75 4.74
CA ARG A 160 22.37 -8.30 4.99
C ARG A 160 22.99 -8.91 6.25
N GLU A 161 22.31 -9.84 6.91
CA GLU A 161 22.75 -10.46 8.17
C GLU A 161 23.01 -9.43 9.29
N LEU A 162 22.27 -8.32 9.26
CA LEU A 162 22.33 -7.26 10.26
C LEU A 162 21.16 -7.38 11.25
N ASP A 163 21.32 -6.83 12.46
CA ASP A 163 20.26 -6.78 13.47
C ASP A 163 19.01 -6.04 12.93
N PRO A 164 17.90 -6.75 12.66
CA PRO A 164 16.70 -6.15 12.06
C PRO A 164 15.93 -5.28 13.06
N PHE A 165 16.05 -5.60 14.35
CA PHE A 165 15.24 -5.05 15.45
C PHE A 165 16.02 -4.07 16.32
N GLY A 166 17.33 -3.93 16.11
CA GLY A 166 18.22 -3.04 16.85
C GLY A 166 17.70 -1.60 16.96
N GLY A 167 17.25 -1.23 18.16
CA GLY A 167 16.73 0.10 18.49
C GLY A 167 15.26 0.33 18.14
N MET A 168 14.48 -0.72 17.87
CA MET A 168 13.02 -0.66 17.85
C MET A 168 12.47 -0.84 19.26
N LYS A 169 11.56 0.04 19.68
CA LYS A 169 10.64 -0.29 20.77
C LYS A 169 9.55 -1.15 20.14
N ILE A 170 9.69 -2.46 20.24
CA ILE A 170 8.62 -3.38 19.86
C ILE A 170 7.42 -2.99 20.74
N PRO A 171 6.29 -2.52 20.17
CA PRO A 171 5.07 -2.44 20.95
C PRO A 171 4.77 -3.88 21.31
N GLN A 172 4.83 -4.21 22.60
CA GLN A 172 4.06 -5.34 23.10
C GLN A 172 2.64 -5.06 22.63
N LEU A 173 2.14 -5.84 21.66
CA LEU A 173 0.71 -5.76 21.35
C LEU A 173 -0.01 -5.99 22.69
N PRO A 174 -0.95 -5.12 23.08
CA PRO A 174 -1.81 -5.45 24.20
C PRO A 174 -2.45 -6.80 23.87
N GLU A 175 -2.36 -7.77 24.78
CA GLU A 175 -3.04 -9.07 24.67
C GLU A 175 -4.56 -8.92 24.42
N ASP A 176 -5.11 -7.72 24.60
CA ASP A 176 -6.53 -7.38 24.48
C ASP A 176 -7.03 -7.05 23.06
N GLU A 177 -6.19 -7.07 22.01
CA GLU A 177 -6.68 -6.98 20.61
C GLU A 177 -6.90 -8.35 19.94
N VAL A 178 -6.94 -9.43 20.74
CA VAL A 178 -7.47 -10.75 20.34
C VAL A 178 -8.99 -10.79 20.55
N VAL A 179 -9.75 -9.85 19.99
CA VAL A 179 -11.20 -10.00 19.79
C VAL A 179 -11.63 -9.23 18.54
N LEU A 180 -11.29 -9.75 17.37
CA LEU A 180 -12.16 -9.89 16.19
C LEU A 180 -11.52 -10.91 15.22
N GLU A 181 -10.88 -11.95 15.78
CA GLU A 181 -10.49 -13.15 15.05
C GLU A 181 -11.72 -14.06 15.06
N GLY A 182 -12.48 -14.10 13.94
CA GLY A 182 -13.58 -15.05 13.77
C GLY A 182 -14.88 -14.51 13.16
N THR A 183 -14.83 -13.92 11.96
CA THR A 183 -15.97 -13.97 11.02
C THR A 183 -15.43 -13.91 9.60
N ASP A 184 -14.66 -14.92 9.22
CA ASP A 184 -14.51 -15.34 7.81
C ASP A 184 -14.56 -16.89 7.72
N SER A 185 -15.24 -17.54 8.68
CA SER A 185 -15.54 -18.98 8.68
C SER A 185 -17.05 -19.27 8.67
N GLU A 186 -17.92 -18.27 8.49
CA GLU A 186 -19.39 -18.45 8.41
C GLU A 186 -19.96 -18.23 6.99
N MET A 187 -19.14 -17.92 5.97
CA MET A 187 -19.64 -17.82 4.59
C MET A 187 -19.54 -19.11 3.77
N ASP A 188 -18.87 -20.16 4.27
CA ASP A 188 -18.80 -21.47 3.59
C ASP A 188 -19.86 -22.48 4.09
N GLU A 189 -20.60 -22.16 5.16
CA GLU A 189 -21.70 -23.02 5.66
C GLU A 189 -23.07 -22.62 5.07
N ALA A 190 -23.23 -21.39 4.56
CA ALA A 190 -24.48 -20.91 3.96
C ALA A 190 -24.74 -21.42 2.53
N VAL A 191 -23.82 -22.19 1.93
CA VAL A 191 -23.98 -22.79 0.59
C VAL A 191 -24.18 -24.31 0.65
N GLY A 192 -24.14 -24.92 1.85
CA GLY A 192 -24.30 -26.36 2.05
C GLY A 192 -25.73 -26.86 2.32
N GLU A 193 -26.69 -25.98 2.65
CA GLU A 193 -28.07 -26.39 3.02
C GLU A 193 -29.15 -26.08 1.97
N ILE A 194 -28.78 -25.75 0.73
CA ILE A 194 -29.75 -25.59 -0.37
C ILE A 194 -29.32 -26.45 -1.57
N GLY A 195 -29.42 -27.76 -1.41
CA GLY A 195 -29.10 -28.70 -2.47
C GLY A 195 -29.37 -30.16 -2.10
N SER A 196 -30.53 -30.41 -1.48
CA SER A 196 -31.19 -31.73 -1.53
C SER A 196 -31.70 -32.02 -2.94
#